data_AF-A0A1Z5LB39-F1
#
_entry.id   AF-A0A1Z5LB39-F1
#
_cell.length_a   1.000
_cell.length_b   1.000
_cell.length_c   1.000
_cell.angle_alpha   90.00
_cell.angle_beta   90.00
_cell.angle_gamma   90.00
#
_symmetry.space_group_name_H-M   'P 1'
#
loop_
_entity.id
_entity.type
_entity.pdbx_description
1 polymer ?
#
loop_
_entity_poly.entity_id
_entity_poly.type
_entity_poly.pdbx_seq_one_letter_code
_entity_poly.pdbx_strand_id
1 'polypeptide(L)'
;MADDSQECARLENALAEAQRKVKEFEEDKWTVEEKLEAKEKEVSALQQAREEELQRLRKAHTDQIEELRSQLATVKGDLIQAQKEKDRAVRDADADKAELQKKEAKQQLQIQELESSLRNLAEKVSGLESDKEQLLKDLQKRTAEMDRLQEALNLQRVEHTLLSKEKDDLAGQLREVQEELRLVKASDSGPTVSAEELQKQVLDLEAQLQEKNKTIRLQQQRMAAQRKVKEFEEDKWTVEEKLEAKEKEVSALQQAREEELERLRKAHTEQIEELRSQLAAVKGDLIQAQKEKDRAVRDADADKAELQKKEAKQQLQIQELESSLLNLAEKVSGLESDKEEMLKDLQKRTAETDRLQEALNLQRVEHALLSKEKDDLAGQLREVQEELSLVKASDSGPTVSAEELQKQVLDLEAQLQEKNKTIRLQQQRMADMKKTLQRELKLQQATEPNAAQAPDRTAATGDASSGEVNTNEVQRRLENDINFKYLKHVVFKFMTSTEYEAQHLIRAISVLLHFTADEEHVLRQHLDWKNSWFGMRPHSTLNQSHVPQQRRSQQRHTVAGSKSHSKHGPG
;
A
#
# COMPACT_ATOMS: atom_id res chain seq x y z
N MET A 1 -95.16 -29.16 -61.04
CA MET A 1 -95.79 -27.82 -61.00
C MET A 1 -95.76 -27.20 -59.60
N ALA A 2 -96.45 -27.74 -58.60
CA ALA A 2 -96.42 -27.17 -57.25
C ALA A 2 -95.07 -27.36 -56.53
N ASP A 3 -94.51 -28.57 -56.55
CA ASP A 3 -93.21 -28.87 -55.90
C ASP A 3 -92.02 -28.13 -56.53
N ASP A 4 -92.02 -27.93 -57.85
CA ASP A 4 -90.93 -27.25 -58.56
C ASP A 4 -90.85 -25.77 -58.18
N SER A 5 -92.01 -25.13 -57.95
CA SER A 5 -92.07 -23.78 -57.41
C SER A 5 -91.56 -23.72 -55.97
N GLN A 6 -91.73 -24.78 -55.17
CA GLN A 6 -91.23 -24.85 -53.80
C GLN A 6 -89.70 -25.06 -53.76
N GLU A 7 -89.13 -25.78 -54.73
CA GLU A 7 -87.69 -26.02 -54.81
C GLU A 7 -86.92 -24.80 -55.34
N CYS A 8 -87.42 -24.11 -56.38
CA CYS A 8 -86.88 -22.82 -56.80
C CYS A 8 -86.86 -21.81 -55.65
N ALA A 9 -87.95 -21.71 -54.88
CA ALA A 9 -88.01 -20.84 -53.71
C ALA A 9 -87.01 -21.23 -52.60
N ARG A 10 -86.63 -22.51 -52.47
CA ARG A 10 -85.56 -22.94 -51.54
C ARG A 10 -84.19 -22.52 -52.05
N LEU A 11 -83.91 -22.66 -53.35
CA LEU A 11 -82.64 -22.27 -53.96
C LEU A 11 -82.45 -20.75 -53.96
N GLU A 12 -83.49 -19.97 -54.22
CA GLU A 12 -83.46 -18.49 -54.09
C GLU A 12 -83.16 -18.06 -52.65
N ASN A 13 -83.78 -18.69 -51.66
CA ASN A 13 -83.48 -18.44 -50.24
C ASN A 13 -82.05 -18.84 -49.87
N ALA A 14 -81.54 -19.99 -50.35
CA ALA A 14 -80.17 -20.44 -50.10
C ALA A 14 -79.13 -19.52 -50.76
N LEU A 15 -79.42 -18.99 -51.95
CA LEU A 15 -78.60 -17.99 -52.63
C LEU A 15 -78.59 -16.67 -51.87
N ALA A 16 -79.76 -16.20 -51.41
CA ALA A 16 -79.88 -14.99 -50.60
C ALA A 16 -79.13 -15.13 -49.25
N GLU A 17 -79.22 -16.29 -48.59
CA GLU A 17 -78.47 -16.56 -47.36
C GLU A 17 -76.95 -16.62 -47.61
N ALA A 18 -76.51 -17.21 -48.72
CA ALA A 18 -75.11 -17.21 -49.12
C ALA A 18 -74.60 -15.79 -49.42
N GLN A 19 -75.39 -14.95 -50.11
CA GLN A 19 -75.07 -13.55 -50.36
C GLN A 19 -74.99 -12.73 -49.05
N ARG A 20 -75.87 -13.00 -48.09
CA ARG A 20 -75.79 -12.39 -46.76
C ARG A 20 -74.51 -12.79 -46.04
N LYS A 21 -74.17 -14.08 -46.02
CA LYS A 21 -72.93 -14.60 -45.42
C LYS A 21 -71.68 -14.01 -46.07
N VAL A 22 -71.66 -13.84 -47.40
CA VAL A 22 -70.54 -13.17 -48.09
C VAL A 22 -70.38 -11.72 -47.61
N LYS A 23 -71.48 -10.96 -47.47
CA LYS A 23 -71.43 -9.60 -46.91
C LYS A 23 -70.96 -9.57 -45.46
N GLU A 24 -71.46 -10.48 -44.62
CA GLU A 24 -71.02 -10.63 -43.22
C GLU A 24 -69.50 -10.92 -43.15
N PHE A 25 -68.96 -11.78 -44.04
CA PHE A 25 -67.52 -12.02 -44.14
C PHE A 25 -66.73 -10.84 -44.72
N GLU A 26 -67.29 -10.06 -45.66
CA GLU A 26 -66.66 -8.84 -46.19
C GLU A 26 -66.58 -7.74 -45.11
N GLU A 27 -67.64 -7.58 -44.31
CA GLU A 27 -67.68 -6.68 -43.16
C GLU A 27 -66.70 -7.14 -42.06
N ASP A 28 -66.72 -8.42 -41.68
CA ASP A 28 -65.77 -8.99 -40.70
C ASP A 28 -64.31 -8.80 -41.16
N LYS A 29 -64.02 -9.10 -42.43
CA LYS A 29 -62.69 -8.89 -43.04
C LYS A 29 -62.27 -7.42 -42.92
N TRP A 30 -63.15 -6.48 -43.28
CA TRP A 30 -62.88 -5.04 -43.15
C TRP A 30 -62.56 -4.66 -41.70
N THR A 31 -63.32 -5.14 -40.70
CA THR A 31 -63.01 -4.84 -39.29
C THR A 31 -61.70 -5.45 -38.82
N VAL A 32 -61.25 -6.57 -39.40
CA VAL A 32 -59.95 -7.19 -39.11
C VAL A 32 -58.81 -6.40 -39.75
N GLU A 33 -58.97 -5.93 -40.99
CA GLU A 33 -58.01 -5.06 -41.66
C GLU A 33 -57.83 -3.72 -40.91
N GLU A 34 -58.93 -3.10 -40.45
CA GLU A 34 -58.89 -1.88 -39.62
C GLU A 34 -58.18 -2.12 -38.27
N LYS A 35 -58.46 -3.24 -37.60
CA LYS A 35 -57.78 -3.63 -36.35
C LYS A 35 -56.28 -3.92 -36.57
N LEU A 36 -55.92 -4.49 -37.72
CA LEU A 36 -54.53 -4.74 -38.10
C LEU A 36 -53.79 -3.41 -38.33
N GLU A 37 -54.35 -2.49 -39.11
CA GLU A 37 -53.76 -1.16 -39.35
C GLU A 37 -53.61 -0.36 -38.04
N ALA A 38 -54.60 -0.45 -37.14
CA ALA A 38 -54.51 0.14 -35.81
C ALA A 38 -53.35 -0.46 -34.98
N LYS A 39 -53.15 -1.78 -35.04
CA LYS A 39 -52.05 -2.47 -34.34
C LYS A 39 -50.68 -2.19 -34.98
N GLU A 40 -50.58 -2.05 -36.29
CA GLU A 40 -49.35 -1.63 -36.97
C GLU A 40 -48.94 -0.20 -36.56
N LYS A 41 -49.91 0.73 -36.48
CA LYS A 41 -49.68 2.09 -35.96
C LYS A 41 -49.23 2.08 -34.50
N GLU A 42 -49.84 1.24 -33.65
CA GLU A 42 -49.44 1.08 -32.24
C GLU A 42 -48.02 0.51 -32.10
N VAL A 43 -47.66 -0.51 -32.87
CA VAL A 43 -46.30 -1.09 -32.89
C VAL A 43 -45.27 -0.06 -33.38
N SER A 44 -45.58 0.70 -34.44
CA SER A 44 -44.71 1.76 -34.95
C SER A 44 -44.47 2.86 -33.90
N ALA A 45 -45.52 3.31 -33.21
CA ALA A 45 -45.42 4.29 -32.12
C ALA A 45 -44.58 3.78 -30.94
N LEU A 46 -44.74 2.51 -30.55
CA LEU A 46 -43.94 1.87 -29.50
C LEU A 46 -42.46 1.72 -29.90
N GLN A 47 -42.18 1.40 -31.16
CA GLN A 47 -40.82 1.34 -31.69
C GLN A 47 -40.14 2.71 -31.67
N GLN A 48 -40.85 3.78 -32.07
CA GLN A 48 -40.33 5.14 -32.00
C GLN A 48 -40.06 5.56 -30.54
N ALA A 49 -41.01 5.33 -29.62
CA ALA A 49 -40.85 5.65 -28.20
C ALA A 49 -39.63 4.95 -27.58
N ARG A 50 -39.41 3.67 -27.92
CA ARG A 50 -38.24 2.90 -27.48
C ARG A 50 -36.92 3.46 -28.02
N GLU A 51 -36.87 3.88 -29.28
CA GLU A 51 -35.65 4.47 -29.85
C GLU A 51 -35.36 5.85 -29.23
N GLU A 52 -36.38 6.68 -28.98
CA GLU A 52 -36.22 7.93 -28.24
C GLU A 52 -35.70 7.72 -26.81
N GLU A 53 -36.17 6.70 -26.10
CA GLU A 53 -35.68 6.34 -24.77
C GLU A 53 -34.22 5.85 -24.81
N LEU A 54 -33.87 4.98 -25.76
CA LEU A 54 -32.48 4.54 -25.98
C LEU A 54 -31.55 5.73 -26.30
N GLN A 55 -32.02 6.71 -27.08
CA GLN A 55 -31.26 7.93 -27.36
C GLN A 55 -31.09 8.81 -26.12
N ARG A 56 -32.14 8.97 -25.29
CA ARG A 56 -32.05 9.68 -23.99
C ARG A 56 -31.05 9.01 -23.05
N LEU A 57 -31.08 7.68 -22.92
CA LEU A 57 -30.14 6.91 -22.09
C LEU A 57 -28.69 7.02 -22.62
N ARG A 58 -28.47 6.86 -23.93
CA ARG A 58 -27.15 7.04 -24.56
C ARG A 58 -26.60 8.44 -24.31
N LYS A 59 -27.43 9.48 -24.41
CA LYS A 59 -27.02 10.86 -24.11
C LYS A 59 -26.65 11.01 -22.62
N ALA A 60 -27.52 10.58 -21.70
CA ALA A 60 -27.26 10.69 -20.26
C ALA A 60 -25.96 9.97 -19.84
N HIS A 61 -25.69 8.78 -20.39
CA HIS A 61 -24.43 8.07 -20.16
C HIS A 61 -23.21 8.82 -20.74
N THR A 62 -23.37 9.50 -21.89
CA THR A 62 -22.29 10.30 -22.50
C THR A 62 -21.99 11.53 -21.64
N ASP A 63 -23.01 12.27 -21.23
CA ASP A 63 -22.91 13.43 -20.35
C ASP A 63 -22.24 13.04 -19.00
N GLN A 64 -22.59 11.87 -18.43
CA GLN A 64 -21.97 11.33 -17.21
C GLN A 64 -20.49 10.94 -17.41
N ILE A 65 -20.12 10.38 -18.56
CA ILE A 65 -18.73 10.05 -18.89
C ILE A 65 -17.89 11.33 -19.05
N GLU A 66 -18.45 12.39 -19.62
CA GLU A 66 -17.77 13.69 -19.75
C GLU A 66 -17.58 14.37 -18.38
N GLU A 67 -18.58 14.33 -17.51
CA GLU A 67 -18.48 14.82 -16.13
C GLU A 67 -17.39 14.07 -15.34
N LEU A 68 -17.38 12.73 -15.39
CA LEU A 68 -16.34 11.93 -14.73
C LEU A 68 -14.93 12.19 -15.30
N ARG A 69 -14.82 12.47 -16.60
CA ARG A 69 -13.54 12.88 -17.23
C ARG A 69 -13.10 14.26 -16.76
N SER A 70 -14.03 15.20 -16.59
CA SER A 70 -13.78 16.53 -16.03
C SER A 70 -13.25 16.44 -14.60
N GLN A 71 -13.95 15.70 -13.73
CA GLN A 71 -13.53 15.46 -12.35
C GLN A 71 -12.14 14.80 -12.26
N LEU A 72 -11.88 13.78 -13.10
CA LEU A 72 -10.57 13.14 -13.19
C LEU A 72 -9.47 14.11 -13.65
N ALA A 73 -9.77 15.06 -14.52
CA ALA A 73 -8.82 16.08 -14.97
C ALA A 73 -8.46 17.06 -13.83
N THR A 74 -9.46 17.50 -13.05
CA THR A 74 -9.25 18.35 -11.87
C THR A 74 -8.35 17.66 -10.83
N VAL A 75 -8.70 16.43 -10.41
CA VAL A 75 -7.91 15.66 -9.43
C VAL A 75 -6.48 15.39 -9.91
N LYS A 76 -6.27 15.18 -11.22
CA LYS A 76 -4.92 15.08 -11.79
C LYS A 76 -4.16 16.41 -11.75
N GLY A 77 -4.85 17.53 -11.97
CA GLY A 77 -4.29 18.88 -11.80
C GLY A 77 -3.82 19.13 -10.37
N ASP A 78 -4.68 18.84 -9.39
CA ASP A 78 -4.39 19.00 -7.96
C ASP A 78 -3.23 18.11 -7.51
N LEU A 79 -3.19 16.84 -7.97
CA LEU A 79 -2.08 15.92 -7.69
C LEU A 79 -0.74 16.43 -8.26
N ILE A 80 -0.74 16.97 -9.48
CA ILE A 80 0.45 17.58 -10.10
C ILE A 80 0.88 18.83 -9.33
N GLN A 81 -0.07 19.63 -8.83
CA GLN A 81 0.22 20.83 -8.04
C GLN A 81 0.80 20.48 -6.67
N ALA A 82 0.18 19.55 -5.94
CA ALA A 82 0.69 19.04 -4.66
C ALA A 82 2.09 18.42 -4.80
N GLN A 83 2.38 17.71 -5.90
CA GLN A 83 3.71 17.18 -6.17
C GLN A 83 4.74 18.30 -6.41
N LYS A 84 4.37 19.38 -7.14
CA LYS A 84 5.25 20.55 -7.32
C LYS A 84 5.53 21.28 -6.01
N GLU A 85 4.53 21.39 -5.14
CA GLU A 85 4.67 22.04 -3.82
C GLU A 85 5.55 21.21 -2.88
N LYS A 86 5.36 19.89 -2.85
CA LYS A 86 6.27 18.95 -2.18
C LYS A 86 7.71 19.08 -2.69
N ASP A 87 7.90 19.11 -4.00
CA ASP A 87 9.24 19.25 -4.60
C ASP A 87 9.87 20.62 -4.33
N ARG A 88 9.08 21.68 -4.09
CA ARG A 88 9.60 22.98 -3.62
C ARG A 88 10.04 22.89 -2.16
N ALA A 89 9.16 22.42 -1.26
CA ALA A 89 9.46 22.28 0.16
C ALA A 89 10.70 21.40 0.43
N VAL A 90 10.92 20.35 -0.37
CA VAL A 90 12.16 19.54 -0.29
C VAL A 90 13.40 20.34 -0.67
N ARG A 91 13.35 21.15 -1.75
CA ARG A 91 14.50 21.99 -2.16
C ARG A 91 14.80 23.07 -1.13
N ASP A 92 13.77 23.68 -0.55
CA ASP A 92 13.91 24.71 0.47
C ASP A 92 14.56 24.11 1.75
N ALA A 93 14.08 22.94 2.20
CA ALA A 93 14.67 22.22 3.32
C ALA A 93 16.12 21.75 3.07
N ASP A 94 16.47 21.33 1.84
CA ASP A 94 17.85 21.00 1.48
C ASP A 94 18.76 22.24 1.45
N ALA A 95 18.23 23.42 1.07
CA ALA A 95 18.96 24.69 1.12
C ALA A 95 19.23 25.14 2.58
N ASP A 96 18.22 25.08 3.45
CA ASP A 96 18.36 25.39 4.88
C ASP A 96 19.39 24.46 5.56
N LYS A 97 19.33 23.17 5.24
CA LYS A 97 20.30 22.17 5.71
C LYS A 97 21.73 22.50 5.27
N ALA A 98 21.92 22.93 4.02
CA ALA A 98 23.23 23.34 3.52
C ALA A 98 23.75 24.62 4.21
N GLU A 99 22.87 25.58 4.54
CA GLU A 99 23.25 26.77 5.29
C GLU A 99 23.64 26.42 6.75
N LEU A 100 22.89 25.54 7.41
CA LEU A 100 23.21 25.05 8.75
C LEU A 100 24.57 24.32 8.78
N GLN A 101 24.85 23.44 7.82
CA GLN A 101 26.17 22.78 7.70
C GLN A 101 27.31 23.79 7.50
N LYS A 102 27.08 24.87 6.74
CA LYS A 102 28.06 25.95 6.57
C LYS A 102 28.29 26.74 7.86
N LYS A 103 27.25 26.98 8.66
CA LYS A 103 27.35 27.62 9.99
C LYS A 103 28.10 26.73 10.97
N GLU A 104 27.80 25.43 10.98
CA GLU A 104 28.49 24.43 11.81
C GLU A 104 29.99 24.37 11.49
N ALA A 105 30.37 24.26 10.21
CA ALA A 105 31.78 24.24 9.78
C ALA A 105 32.53 25.52 10.20
N LYS A 106 31.88 26.70 10.13
CA LYS A 106 32.46 27.97 10.61
C LYS A 106 32.68 27.95 12.12
N GLN A 107 31.74 27.42 12.89
CA GLN A 107 31.86 27.31 14.36
C GLN A 107 32.96 26.32 14.75
N GLN A 108 33.09 25.19 14.06
CA GLN A 108 34.18 24.22 14.28
C GLN A 108 35.57 24.85 14.06
N LEU A 109 35.74 25.64 12.99
CA LEU A 109 36.98 26.41 12.75
C LEU A 109 37.27 27.40 13.88
N GLN A 110 36.26 28.16 14.32
CA GLN A 110 36.43 29.13 15.40
C GLN A 110 36.78 28.47 16.75
N ILE A 111 36.22 27.29 17.05
CA ILE A 111 36.61 26.48 18.21
C ILE A 111 38.08 26.06 18.10
N GLN A 112 38.52 25.57 16.93
CA GLN A 112 39.90 25.15 16.69
C GLN A 112 40.91 26.31 16.85
N GLU A 113 40.57 27.51 16.37
CA GLU A 113 41.36 28.73 16.57
C GLU A 113 41.48 29.10 18.06
N LEU A 114 40.38 29.07 18.81
CA LEU A 114 40.37 29.33 20.26
C LEU A 114 41.18 28.28 21.04
N GLU A 115 41.06 26.99 20.70
CA GLU A 115 41.86 25.91 21.30
C GLU A 115 43.36 26.05 21.04
N SER A 116 43.75 26.54 19.85
CA SER A 116 45.16 26.83 19.54
C SER A 116 45.68 28.01 20.36
N SER A 117 44.84 29.05 20.52
CA SER A 117 45.17 30.24 21.30
C SER A 117 45.31 29.94 22.78
N LEU A 118 44.42 29.10 23.33
CA LEU A 118 44.50 28.61 24.71
C LEU A 118 45.75 27.75 24.96
N ARG A 119 46.15 26.89 24.02
CA ARG A 119 47.42 26.14 24.11
C ARG A 119 48.64 27.07 24.13
N ASN A 120 48.71 28.04 23.22
CA ASN A 120 49.80 29.02 23.17
C ASN A 120 49.89 29.86 24.46
N LEU A 121 48.75 30.20 25.07
CA LEU A 121 48.71 30.89 26.36
C LEU A 121 49.17 29.98 27.51
N ALA A 122 48.78 28.71 27.52
CA ALA A 122 49.22 27.75 28.53
C ALA A 122 50.74 27.52 28.50
N GLU A 123 51.34 27.40 27.32
CA GLU A 123 52.81 27.30 27.16
C GLU A 123 53.52 28.55 27.68
N LYS A 124 53.01 29.75 27.37
CA LYS A 124 53.55 31.02 27.91
C LYS A 124 53.49 31.10 29.42
N VAL A 125 52.37 30.68 30.04
CA VAL A 125 52.22 30.66 31.50
C VAL A 125 53.22 29.69 32.11
N SER A 126 53.36 28.48 31.57
CA SER A 126 54.34 27.49 32.05
C SER A 126 55.79 28.00 31.94
N GLY A 127 56.13 28.74 30.88
CA GLY A 127 57.43 29.39 30.75
C GLY A 127 57.68 30.45 31.83
N LEU A 128 56.72 31.34 32.05
CA LEU A 128 56.80 32.38 33.09
C LEU A 128 56.85 31.81 34.53
N GLU A 129 56.17 30.68 34.77
CA GLU A 129 56.25 29.96 36.05
C GLU A 129 57.65 29.38 36.30
N SER A 130 58.28 28.81 35.27
CA SER A 130 59.67 28.34 35.32
C SER A 130 60.66 29.49 35.57
N ASP A 131 60.49 30.62 34.87
CA ASP A 131 61.32 31.82 35.08
C ASP A 131 61.16 32.39 36.50
N LYS A 132 59.93 32.41 37.03
CA LYS A 132 59.66 32.81 38.43
C LYS A 132 60.35 31.89 39.43
N GLU A 133 60.29 30.57 39.23
CA GLU A 133 60.94 29.60 40.11
C GLU A 133 62.47 29.74 40.08
N GLN A 134 63.05 30.04 38.92
CA GLN A 134 64.48 30.29 38.77
C GLN A 134 64.92 31.59 39.48
N LEU A 135 64.17 32.69 39.31
CA LEU A 135 64.42 33.95 40.01
C LEU A 135 64.33 33.80 41.54
N LEU A 136 63.37 33.03 42.04
CA LEU A 136 63.26 32.72 43.48
C LEU A 136 64.49 31.96 44.01
N LYS A 137 64.99 30.97 43.27
CA LYS A 137 66.22 30.24 43.64
C LYS A 137 67.44 31.16 43.68
N ASP A 138 67.57 32.08 42.74
CA ASP A 138 68.71 33.00 42.69
C ASP A 138 68.63 34.11 43.74
N LEU A 139 67.43 34.59 44.08
CA LEU A 139 67.21 35.51 45.22
C LEU A 139 67.50 34.82 46.56
N GLN A 140 67.14 33.54 46.73
CA GLN A 140 67.50 32.76 47.92
C GLN A 140 69.03 32.61 48.06
N LYS A 141 69.76 32.30 46.98
CA LYS A 141 71.23 32.24 46.98
C LYS A 141 71.86 33.58 47.38
N ARG A 142 71.44 34.68 46.75
CA ARG A 142 71.93 36.04 47.06
C ARG A 142 71.66 36.42 48.51
N THR A 143 70.49 36.09 49.04
CA THR A 143 70.16 36.30 50.46
C THR A 143 71.12 35.54 51.37
N ALA A 144 71.34 34.24 51.13
CA ALA A 144 72.26 33.44 51.91
C ALA A 144 73.73 33.88 51.80
N GLU A 145 74.15 34.46 50.66
CA GLU A 145 75.47 35.08 50.49
C GLU A 145 75.60 36.40 51.25
N MET A 146 74.55 37.25 51.23
CA MET A 146 74.48 38.48 52.00
C MET A 146 74.56 38.20 53.51
N ASP A 147 73.82 37.21 54.01
CA ASP A 147 73.84 36.81 55.42
C ASP A 147 75.24 36.36 55.87
N ARG A 148 75.93 35.54 55.06
CA ARG A 148 77.32 35.12 55.31
C ARG A 148 78.30 36.29 55.31
N LEU A 149 78.15 37.24 54.40
CA LEU A 149 78.99 38.44 54.34
C LEU A 149 78.75 39.36 55.56
N GLN A 150 77.49 39.47 55.99
CA GLN A 150 77.12 40.26 57.17
C GLN A 150 77.64 39.61 58.46
N GLU A 151 77.59 38.28 58.57
CA GLU A 151 78.20 37.52 59.67
C GLU A 151 79.73 37.72 59.70
N ALA A 152 80.41 37.58 58.55
CA ALA A 152 81.84 37.84 58.44
C ALA A 152 82.23 39.30 58.80
N LEU A 153 81.42 40.28 58.40
CA LEU A 153 81.62 41.69 58.77
C LEU A 153 81.45 41.90 60.28
N ASN A 154 80.48 41.23 60.90
CA ASN A 154 80.28 41.28 62.35
C ASN A 154 81.44 40.63 63.12
N LEU A 155 81.95 39.48 62.65
CA LEU A 155 83.16 38.86 63.21
C LEU A 155 84.37 39.80 63.12
N GLN A 156 84.63 40.42 61.97
CA GLN A 156 85.71 41.41 61.84
C GLN A 156 85.52 42.65 62.74
N ARG A 157 84.28 43.08 63.01
CA ARG A 157 84.01 44.17 63.96
C ARG A 157 84.40 43.77 65.39
N VAL A 158 84.11 42.54 65.81
CA VAL A 158 84.49 42.00 67.12
C VAL A 158 86.02 41.83 67.22
N GLU A 159 86.65 41.28 66.19
CA GLU A 159 88.12 41.14 66.16
C GLU A 159 88.81 42.51 66.25
N HIS A 160 88.34 43.52 65.52
CA HIS A 160 88.86 44.88 65.62
C HIS A 160 88.62 45.52 67.00
N THR A 161 87.50 45.26 67.68
CA THR A 161 87.30 45.81 69.03
C THR A 161 88.16 45.11 70.08
N LEU A 162 88.50 43.83 69.90
CA LEU A 162 89.47 43.12 70.73
C LEU A 162 90.89 43.67 70.52
N LEU A 163 91.35 43.75 69.27
CA LEU A 163 92.68 44.32 68.94
C LEU A 163 92.82 45.78 69.38
N SER A 164 91.73 46.57 69.33
CA SER A 164 91.75 47.94 69.86
C SER A 164 91.92 47.96 71.38
N LYS A 165 91.31 47.04 72.12
CA LYS A 165 91.50 46.92 73.57
C LYS A 165 92.91 46.47 73.91
N GLU A 166 93.43 45.42 73.26
CA GLU A 166 94.81 44.95 73.45
C GLU A 166 95.81 46.08 73.19
N LYS A 167 95.59 46.89 72.14
CA LYS A 167 96.39 48.08 71.86
C LYS A 167 96.27 49.16 72.96
N ASP A 168 95.08 49.41 73.48
CA ASP A 168 94.86 50.43 74.53
C ASP A 168 95.45 49.96 75.88
N ASP A 169 95.39 48.66 76.18
CA ASP A 169 96.02 48.00 77.34
C ASP A 169 97.56 48.05 77.22
N LEU A 170 98.11 47.70 76.05
CA LEU A 170 99.54 47.84 75.76
C LEU A 170 100.00 49.31 75.84
N ALA A 171 99.19 50.26 75.40
CA ALA A 171 99.46 51.70 75.57
C ALA A 171 99.28 52.20 77.02
N GLY A 172 98.56 51.45 77.86
CA GLY A 172 98.55 51.60 79.32
C GLY A 172 99.88 51.15 79.92
N GLN A 173 100.27 49.90 79.67
CA GLN A 173 101.53 49.31 80.12
C GLN A 173 102.76 50.10 79.65
N LEU A 174 102.75 50.60 78.40
CA LEU A 174 103.83 51.44 77.87
C LEU A 174 103.95 52.77 78.64
N ARG A 175 102.83 53.37 79.08
CA ARG A 175 102.84 54.58 79.90
C ARG A 175 103.35 54.30 81.31
N GLU A 176 102.91 53.20 81.91
CA GLU A 176 103.38 52.74 83.23
C GLU A 176 104.90 52.51 83.22
N VAL A 177 105.42 51.76 82.24
CA VAL A 177 106.87 51.55 82.05
C VAL A 177 107.61 52.86 81.73
N GLN A 178 107.01 53.80 80.97
CA GLN A 178 107.61 55.12 80.73
C GLN A 178 107.67 55.98 82.01
N GLU A 179 106.71 55.83 82.91
CA GLU A 179 106.64 56.55 84.18
C GLU A 179 107.60 55.95 85.22
N GLU A 180 107.72 54.62 85.27
CA GLU A 180 108.80 53.91 85.99
C GLU A 180 110.19 54.30 85.49
N LEU A 181 110.41 54.35 84.16
CA LEU A 181 111.68 54.78 83.57
C LEU A 181 112.00 56.24 83.91
N ARG A 182 110.97 57.09 84.06
CA ARG A 182 111.11 58.49 84.46
C ARG A 182 111.44 58.64 85.95
N LEU A 183 110.96 57.73 86.80
CA LEU A 183 111.36 57.60 88.21
C LEU A 183 112.81 57.10 88.35
N VAL A 184 113.22 56.10 87.56
CA VAL A 184 114.61 55.60 87.54
C VAL A 184 115.58 56.68 87.07
N LYS A 185 115.21 57.47 86.04
CA LYS A 185 116.01 58.60 85.54
C LYS A 185 116.10 59.81 86.48
N ALA A 186 115.42 59.79 87.63
CA ALA A 186 115.56 60.78 88.69
C ALA A 186 116.64 60.42 89.74
N SER A 187 117.31 59.27 89.61
CA SER A 187 118.39 58.83 90.50
C SER A 187 119.73 58.77 89.74
N ASP A 188 120.78 59.34 90.34
CA ASP A 188 122.00 59.77 89.65
C ASP A 188 123.09 58.67 89.54
N SER A 189 123.59 58.40 88.32
CA SER A 189 125.03 58.29 87.97
C SER A 189 125.31 57.58 86.63
N GLY A 190 126.26 58.10 85.85
CA GLY A 190 127.08 57.32 84.89
C GLY A 190 126.50 57.04 83.47
N PRO A 191 127.22 57.41 82.38
CA PRO A 191 126.74 57.19 81.01
C PRO A 191 127.23 55.88 80.37
N THR A 192 126.39 54.84 80.31
CA THR A 192 126.67 53.62 79.51
C THR A 192 125.45 52.88 78.94
N VAL A 193 124.23 53.40 79.06
CA VAL A 193 122.98 52.66 78.71
C VAL A 193 122.40 53.02 77.31
N SER A 194 122.99 54.00 76.63
CA SER A 194 122.49 54.58 75.36
C SER A 194 122.14 53.55 74.27
N ALA A 195 122.94 52.49 74.09
CA ALA A 195 122.75 51.53 73.00
C ALA A 195 121.58 50.55 73.24
N GLU A 196 121.45 49.99 74.45
CA GLU A 196 120.41 48.99 74.75
C GLU A 196 119.02 49.64 74.86
N GLU A 197 118.93 50.86 75.41
CA GLU A 197 117.67 51.63 75.39
C GLU A 197 117.23 51.98 73.96
N LEU A 198 118.15 52.38 73.08
CA LEU A 198 117.83 52.63 71.68
C LEU A 198 117.42 51.35 70.95
N GLN A 199 118.08 50.22 71.22
CA GLN A 199 117.76 48.94 70.59
C GLN A 199 116.39 48.41 71.05
N LYS A 200 116.03 48.60 72.33
CA LYS A 200 114.67 48.34 72.83
C LYS A 200 113.64 49.27 72.18
N GLN A 201 113.92 50.56 72.05
CA GLN A 201 113.03 51.51 71.36
C GLN A 201 112.83 51.16 69.88
N VAL A 202 113.86 50.68 69.18
CA VAL A 202 113.72 50.21 67.79
C VAL A 202 112.80 49.00 67.72
N LEU A 203 112.98 48.00 68.60
CA LEU A 203 112.08 46.83 68.66
C LEU A 203 110.63 47.22 69.01
N ASP A 204 110.42 48.12 69.96
CA ASP A 204 109.08 48.65 70.29
C ASP A 204 108.45 49.40 69.12
N LEU A 205 109.23 50.19 68.36
CA LEU A 205 108.76 50.90 67.17
C LEU A 205 108.48 49.95 66.00
N GLU A 206 109.28 48.90 65.82
CA GLU A 206 109.04 47.83 64.84
C GLU A 206 107.76 47.05 65.19
N ALA A 207 107.55 46.69 66.45
CA ALA A 207 106.31 46.08 66.93
C ALA A 207 105.09 46.98 66.71
N GLN A 208 105.19 48.27 67.07
CA GLN A 208 104.12 49.25 66.82
C GLN A 208 103.84 49.47 65.33
N LEU A 209 104.87 49.40 64.47
CA LEU A 209 104.70 49.45 63.01
C LEU A 209 104.02 48.18 62.48
N GLN A 210 104.37 46.98 62.99
CA GLN A 210 103.67 45.76 62.63
C GLN A 210 102.19 45.79 63.07
N GLU A 211 101.91 46.25 64.29
CA GLU A 211 100.54 46.36 64.82
C GLU A 211 99.71 47.37 64.02
N LYS A 212 100.29 48.53 63.65
CA LYS A 212 99.64 49.50 62.76
C LYS A 212 99.45 48.96 61.35
N ASN A 213 100.41 48.22 60.79
CA ASN A 213 100.26 47.61 59.47
C ASN A 213 99.18 46.51 59.44
N LYS A 214 99.05 45.73 60.52
CA LYS A 214 97.94 44.78 60.74
C LYS A 214 96.60 45.51 60.83
N THR A 215 96.53 46.58 61.63
CA THR A 215 95.33 47.44 61.75
C THR A 215 94.91 48.02 60.40
N ILE A 216 95.85 48.57 59.63
CA ILE A 216 95.60 49.16 58.30
C ILE A 216 95.10 48.09 57.32
N ARG A 217 95.68 46.88 57.31
CA ARG A 217 95.20 45.76 56.47
C ARG A 217 93.77 45.35 56.83
N LEU A 218 93.46 45.20 58.13
CA LEU A 218 92.10 44.88 58.59
C LEU A 218 91.10 46.00 58.22
N GLN A 219 91.50 47.27 58.35
CA GLN A 219 90.67 48.41 57.96
C GLN A 219 90.43 48.45 56.43
N GLN A 220 91.43 48.12 55.61
CA GLN A 220 91.28 47.99 54.16
C GLN A 220 90.35 46.83 53.77
N GLN A 221 90.50 45.66 54.42
CA GLN A 221 89.61 44.51 54.21
C GLN A 221 88.16 44.82 54.60
N ARG A 222 87.95 45.48 55.75
CA ARG A 222 86.63 45.95 56.20
C ARG A 222 85.99 46.92 55.20
N MET A 223 86.76 47.87 54.66
CA MET A 223 86.28 48.79 53.63
C MET A 223 85.92 48.07 52.32
N ALA A 224 86.68 47.05 51.93
CA ALA A 224 86.36 46.22 50.76
C ALA A 224 85.09 45.36 50.99
N ALA A 225 84.93 44.77 52.17
CA ALA A 225 83.73 44.04 52.55
C ALA A 225 82.48 44.95 52.57
N GLN A 226 82.58 46.16 53.14
CA GLN A 226 81.49 47.14 53.12
C GLN A 226 81.10 47.60 51.71
N ARG A 227 82.05 47.68 50.76
CA ARG A 227 81.73 47.97 49.35
C ARG A 227 80.93 46.83 48.73
N LYS A 228 81.37 45.57 48.92
CA LYS A 228 80.64 44.39 48.43
C LYS A 228 79.23 44.29 49.01
N VAL A 229 79.06 44.53 50.31
CA VAL A 229 77.72 44.52 50.94
C VAL A 229 76.80 45.56 50.27
N LYS A 230 77.30 46.78 50.00
CA LYS A 230 76.52 47.79 49.27
C LYS A 230 76.19 47.39 47.83
N GLU A 231 77.16 46.85 47.09
CA GLU A 231 76.91 46.33 45.74
C GLU A 231 75.82 45.26 45.77
N PHE A 232 75.85 44.32 46.74
CA PHE A 232 74.80 43.31 46.91
C PHE A 232 73.46 43.87 47.40
N GLU A 233 73.43 44.95 48.20
CA GLU A 233 72.19 45.65 48.59
C GLU A 233 71.51 46.31 47.37
N GLU A 234 72.29 46.98 46.51
CA GLU A 234 71.83 47.57 45.24
C GLU A 234 71.37 46.47 44.26
N ASP A 235 72.15 45.40 44.12
CA ASP A 235 71.81 44.26 43.27
C ASP A 235 70.56 43.50 43.77
N LYS A 236 70.34 43.44 45.09
CA LYS A 236 69.11 42.88 45.67
C LYS A 236 67.92 43.76 45.35
N TRP A 237 68.02 45.08 45.57
CA TRP A 237 66.96 46.04 45.27
C TRP A 237 66.51 45.95 43.80
N THR A 238 67.44 45.90 42.85
CA THR A 238 67.09 45.79 41.42
C THR A 238 66.45 44.45 41.04
N VAL A 239 66.65 43.38 41.81
CA VAL A 239 65.95 42.11 41.61
C VAL A 239 64.55 42.16 42.25
N GLU A 240 64.40 42.78 43.43
CA GLU A 240 63.10 43.00 44.07
C GLU A 240 62.17 43.88 43.21
N GLU A 241 62.68 44.95 42.61
CA GLU A 241 61.92 45.80 41.67
C GLU A 241 61.47 45.02 40.41
N LYS A 242 62.37 44.18 39.85
CA LYS A 242 62.02 43.30 38.71
C LYS A 242 61.00 42.24 39.08
N LEU A 243 61.07 41.70 40.30
CA LEU A 243 60.11 40.74 40.82
C LEU A 243 58.73 41.39 40.95
N GLU A 244 58.64 42.57 41.58
CA GLU A 244 57.39 43.32 41.72
C GLU A 244 56.78 43.70 40.37
N ALA A 245 57.61 44.11 39.39
CA ALA A 245 57.17 44.38 38.02
C ALA A 245 56.58 43.11 37.36
N LYS A 246 57.23 41.94 37.53
CA LYS A 246 56.75 40.66 37.00
C LYS A 246 55.50 40.15 37.72
N GLU A 247 55.35 40.40 39.02
CA GLU A 247 54.11 40.05 39.74
C GLU A 247 52.93 40.91 39.30
N LYS A 248 53.14 42.21 39.02
CA LYS A 248 52.13 43.08 38.41
C LYS A 248 51.75 42.62 37.00
N GLU A 249 52.73 42.22 36.18
CA GLU A 249 52.49 41.67 34.84
C GLU A 249 51.67 40.37 34.88
N VAL A 250 52.03 39.44 35.77
CA VAL A 250 51.28 38.19 35.98
C VAL A 250 49.85 38.48 36.46
N SER A 251 49.67 39.39 37.42
CA SER A 251 48.33 39.78 37.91
C SER A 251 47.47 40.39 36.79
N ALA A 252 48.04 41.24 35.93
CA ALA A 252 47.34 41.84 34.81
C ALA A 252 46.94 40.79 33.74
N LEU A 253 47.85 39.85 33.43
CA LEU A 253 47.56 38.74 32.50
C LEU A 253 46.52 37.76 33.05
N GLN A 254 46.53 37.49 34.36
CA GLN A 254 45.50 36.70 35.03
C GLN A 254 44.13 37.39 34.94
N GLN A 255 44.04 38.68 35.24
CA GLN A 255 42.78 39.43 35.10
C GLN A 255 42.28 39.44 33.64
N ALA A 256 43.16 39.69 32.66
CA ALA A 256 42.79 39.68 31.25
C ALA A 256 42.27 38.29 30.79
N ARG A 257 42.87 37.20 31.30
CA ARG A 257 42.39 35.83 31.06
C ARG A 257 41.03 35.56 31.70
N GLU A 258 40.79 36.05 32.92
CA GLU A 258 39.51 35.91 33.61
C GLU A 258 38.39 36.67 32.87
N GLU A 259 38.66 37.91 32.43
CA GLU A 259 37.73 38.70 31.63
C GLU A 259 37.38 38.02 30.30
N GLU A 260 38.37 37.44 29.61
CA GLU A 260 38.12 36.78 28.33
C GLU A 260 37.37 35.46 28.47
N LEU A 261 37.64 34.69 29.54
CA LEU A 261 36.82 33.53 29.92
C LEU A 261 35.37 33.94 30.21
N GLU A 262 35.17 35.08 30.86
CA GLU A 262 33.84 35.61 31.17
C GLU A 262 33.10 36.11 29.92
N ARG A 263 33.80 36.75 28.96
CA ARG A 263 33.25 37.06 27.63
C ARG A 263 32.86 35.79 26.87
N LEU A 264 33.73 34.77 26.86
CA LEU A 264 33.45 33.50 26.17
C LEU A 264 32.25 32.77 26.78
N ARG A 265 32.15 32.74 28.12
CA ARG A 265 30.99 32.17 28.85
C ARG A 265 29.68 32.87 28.48
N LYS A 266 29.67 34.21 28.40
CA LYS A 266 28.49 34.97 28.00
C LYS A 266 28.08 34.67 26.57
N ALA A 267 29.02 34.74 25.62
CA ALA A 267 28.76 34.41 24.22
C ALA A 267 28.22 32.97 24.02
N HIS A 268 28.79 31.98 24.71
CA HIS A 268 28.26 30.61 24.70
C HIS A 268 26.88 30.50 25.35
N THR A 269 26.59 31.27 26.39
CA THR A 269 25.27 31.27 27.05
C THR A 269 24.20 31.84 26.13
N GLU A 270 24.47 33.01 25.52
CA GLU A 270 23.62 33.64 24.50
C GLU A 270 23.37 32.69 23.31
N GLN A 271 24.42 32.01 22.82
CA GLN A 271 24.29 31.03 21.73
C GLN A 271 23.46 29.80 22.13
N ILE A 272 23.55 29.33 23.38
CA ILE A 272 22.71 28.25 23.90
C ILE A 272 21.24 28.69 24.02
N GLU A 273 20.97 29.93 24.43
CA GLU A 273 19.61 30.48 24.49
C GLU A 273 19.01 30.67 23.10
N GLU A 274 19.77 31.17 22.13
CA GLU A 274 19.36 31.28 20.73
C GLU A 274 19.03 29.89 20.12
N LEU A 275 19.90 28.90 20.30
CA LEU A 275 19.63 27.53 19.84
C LEU A 275 18.42 26.90 20.54
N ARG A 276 18.18 27.21 21.82
CA ARG A 276 16.96 26.77 22.54
C ARG A 276 15.71 27.46 22.01
N SER A 277 15.79 28.74 21.64
CA SER A 277 14.70 29.51 21.03
C SER A 277 14.33 28.93 19.66
N GLN A 278 15.32 28.71 18.79
CA GLN A 278 15.14 28.06 17.48
C GLN A 278 14.54 26.65 17.62
N LEU A 279 15.04 25.84 18.56
CA LEU A 279 14.49 24.51 18.84
C LEU A 279 13.04 24.57 19.35
N ALA A 280 12.66 25.60 20.11
CA ALA A 280 11.29 25.80 20.57
C ALA A 280 10.35 26.20 19.43
N ALA A 281 10.78 27.08 18.52
CA ALA A 281 10.05 27.44 17.31
C ALA A 281 9.78 26.20 16.42
N VAL A 282 10.82 25.45 16.05
CA VAL A 282 10.69 24.24 15.21
C VAL A 282 9.80 23.18 15.86
N LYS A 283 9.83 23.05 17.20
CA LYS A 283 8.89 22.18 17.92
C LYS A 283 7.44 22.69 17.85
N GLY A 284 7.22 24.00 17.90
CA GLY A 284 5.92 24.63 17.70
C GLY A 284 5.36 24.32 16.31
N ASP A 285 6.16 24.52 15.27
CA ASP A 285 5.78 24.26 13.88
C ASP A 285 5.47 22.78 13.63
N LEU A 286 6.28 21.88 14.19
CA LEU A 286 6.04 20.43 14.12
C LEU A 286 4.72 20.03 14.81
N ILE A 287 4.41 20.61 15.98
CA ILE A 287 3.14 20.39 16.68
C ILE A 287 1.96 20.93 15.85
N GLN A 288 2.13 22.07 15.18
CA GLN A 288 1.09 22.66 14.33
C GLN A 288 0.83 21.81 13.08
N ALA A 289 1.89 21.41 12.36
CA ALA A 289 1.79 20.53 11.20
C ALA A 289 1.16 19.17 11.55
N GLN A 290 1.46 18.62 12.74
CA GLN A 290 0.82 17.40 13.22
C GLN A 290 -0.68 17.60 13.50
N LYS A 291 -1.10 18.74 14.07
CA LYS A 291 -2.53 19.06 14.25
C LYS A 291 -3.27 19.23 12.92
N GLU A 292 -2.61 19.81 11.92
CA GLU A 292 -3.18 20.00 10.57
C GLU A 292 -3.33 18.66 9.84
N LYS A 293 -2.31 17.79 9.92
CA LYS A 293 -2.40 16.39 9.47
C LYS A 293 -3.56 15.66 10.15
N ASP A 294 -3.69 15.76 11.46
CA ASP A 294 -4.77 15.10 12.22
C ASP A 294 -6.16 15.68 11.90
N ARG A 295 -6.27 16.91 11.40
CA ARG A 295 -7.52 17.47 10.85
C ARG A 295 -7.81 16.88 9.48
N ALA A 296 -6.87 16.97 8.54
CA ALA A 296 -7.02 16.44 7.19
C ALA A 296 -7.37 14.93 7.17
N VAL A 297 -6.84 14.14 8.10
CA VAL A 297 -7.23 12.72 8.27
C VAL A 297 -8.70 12.58 8.71
N ARG A 298 -9.17 13.37 9.68
CA ARG A 298 -10.58 13.34 10.12
C ARG A 298 -11.54 13.77 9.01
N ASP A 299 -11.16 14.79 8.25
CA ASP A 299 -11.97 15.30 7.15
C ASP A 299 -12.08 14.23 6.04
N ALA A 300 -10.95 13.58 5.67
CA ALA A 300 -10.93 12.47 4.72
C ALA A 300 -11.71 11.23 5.20
N ASP A 301 -11.67 10.91 6.50
CA ASP A 301 -12.48 9.82 7.09
C ASP A 301 -13.99 10.16 7.05
N ALA A 302 -14.37 11.43 7.22
CA ALA A 302 -15.75 11.89 7.10
C ALA A 302 -16.25 11.81 5.65
N ASP A 303 -15.47 12.29 4.68
CA ASP A 303 -15.79 12.18 3.25
C ASP A 303 -15.96 10.72 2.82
N LYS A 304 -15.06 9.84 3.28
CA LYS A 304 -15.14 8.40 3.04
C LYS A 304 -16.43 7.78 3.61
N ALA A 305 -16.84 8.17 4.80
CA ALA A 305 -18.10 7.72 5.40
C ALA A 305 -19.33 8.22 4.61
N GLU A 306 -19.30 9.44 4.08
CA GLU A 306 -20.38 9.94 3.21
C GLU A 306 -20.44 9.19 1.88
N LEU A 307 -19.29 8.90 1.26
CA LEU A 307 -19.21 8.09 0.04
C LEU A 307 -19.76 6.68 0.26
N GLN A 308 -19.38 6.00 1.34
CA GLN A 308 -19.93 4.67 1.69
C GLN A 308 -21.45 4.71 1.89
N LYS A 309 -21.99 5.80 2.46
CA LYS A 309 -23.44 5.99 2.62
C LYS A 309 -24.15 6.21 1.27
N LYS A 310 -23.52 6.91 0.32
CA LYS A 310 -24.04 7.08 -1.05
C LYS A 310 -24.01 5.76 -1.82
N GLU A 311 -22.91 5.01 -1.73
CA GLU A 311 -22.74 3.69 -2.32
C GLU A 311 -23.80 2.69 -1.81
N ALA A 312 -23.99 2.60 -0.48
CA ALA A 312 -25.03 1.76 0.12
C ALA A 312 -26.45 2.13 -0.35
N LYS A 313 -26.74 3.43 -0.53
CA LYS A 313 -28.04 3.87 -1.06
C LYS A 313 -28.21 3.49 -2.53
N GLN A 314 -27.16 3.61 -3.34
CA GLN A 314 -27.18 3.17 -4.74
C GLN A 314 -27.36 1.65 -4.84
N GLN A 315 -26.70 0.87 -4.00
CA GLN A 315 -26.83 -0.58 -3.93
C GLN A 315 -28.29 -1.02 -3.66
N LEU A 316 -28.96 -0.37 -2.70
CA LEU A 316 -30.38 -0.61 -2.41
C LEU A 316 -31.28 -0.25 -3.59
N GLN A 317 -31.03 0.88 -4.25
CA GLN A 317 -31.82 1.29 -5.43
C GLN A 317 -31.62 0.34 -6.62
N ILE A 318 -30.42 -0.20 -6.82
CA ILE A 318 -30.16 -1.25 -7.83
C ILE A 318 -30.98 -2.50 -7.49
N GLN A 319 -30.97 -2.94 -6.24
CA GLN A 319 -31.74 -4.11 -5.78
C GLN A 319 -33.27 -3.94 -5.95
N GLU A 320 -33.80 -2.73 -5.71
CA GLU A 320 -35.20 -2.39 -5.98
C GLU A 320 -35.53 -2.45 -7.48
N LEU A 321 -34.64 -1.95 -8.35
CA LEU A 321 -34.81 -2.03 -9.81
C LEU A 321 -34.69 -3.46 -10.33
N GLU A 322 -33.75 -4.27 -9.82
CA GLU A 322 -33.60 -5.69 -10.16
C GLU A 322 -34.86 -6.48 -9.80
N SER A 323 -35.41 -6.29 -8.60
CA SER A 323 -36.66 -6.96 -8.20
C SER A 323 -37.86 -6.49 -9.04
N SER A 324 -37.90 -5.22 -9.44
CA SER A 324 -38.92 -4.69 -10.35
C SER A 324 -38.81 -5.27 -11.76
N LEU A 325 -37.60 -5.44 -12.28
CA LEU A 325 -37.34 -6.08 -13.57
C LEU A 325 -37.72 -7.57 -13.55
N LEU A 326 -37.43 -8.30 -12.46
CA LEU A 326 -37.84 -9.69 -12.29
C LEU A 326 -39.36 -9.83 -12.35
N ASN A 327 -40.08 -9.01 -11.58
CA ASN A 327 -41.55 -8.97 -11.58
C ASN A 327 -42.17 -8.60 -12.95
N LEU A 328 -41.48 -7.77 -13.74
CA LEU A 328 -41.90 -7.46 -15.11
C LEU A 328 -41.63 -8.63 -16.07
N ALA A 329 -40.49 -9.31 -15.94
CA ALA A 329 -40.16 -10.49 -16.74
C ALA A 329 -41.15 -11.65 -16.50
N GLU A 330 -41.54 -11.91 -15.25
CA GLU A 330 -42.58 -12.89 -14.92
C GLU A 330 -43.94 -12.54 -15.57
N LYS A 331 -44.35 -11.27 -15.52
CA LYS A 331 -45.58 -10.80 -16.18
C LYS A 331 -45.53 -10.94 -17.70
N VAL A 332 -44.39 -10.63 -18.33
CA VAL A 332 -44.22 -10.82 -19.78
C VAL A 332 -44.31 -12.30 -20.14
N SER A 333 -43.64 -13.18 -19.40
CA SER A 333 -43.70 -14.63 -19.62
C SER A 333 -45.13 -15.19 -19.46
N GLY A 334 -45.90 -14.69 -18.48
CA GLY A 334 -47.32 -15.02 -18.34
C GLY A 334 -48.15 -14.59 -19.54
N LEU A 335 -48.02 -13.34 -19.98
CA LEU A 335 -48.72 -12.81 -21.16
C LEU A 335 -48.32 -13.51 -22.47
N GLU A 336 -47.08 -13.98 -22.59
CA GLU A 336 -46.62 -14.79 -23.72
C GLU A 336 -47.29 -16.18 -23.73
N SER A 337 -47.44 -16.81 -22.56
CA SER A 337 -48.19 -18.06 -22.40
C SER A 337 -49.68 -17.89 -22.75
N ASP A 338 -50.34 -16.86 -22.22
CA ASP A 338 -51.75 -16.54 -22.52
C ASP A 338 -51.97 -16.29 -24.02
N LYS A 339 -51.03 -15.58 -24.66
CA LYS A 339 -51.01 -15.34 -26.10
C LYS A 339 -50.85 -16.64 -26.89
N GLU A 340 -49.99 -17.57 -26.46
CA GLU A 340 -49.81 -18.86 -27.13
C GLU A 340 -51.06 -19.74 -27.01
N GLU A 341 -51.74 -19.74 -25.86
CA GLU A 341 -53.03 -20.41 -25.68
C GLU A 341 -54.11 -19.81 -26.60
N MET A 342 -54.23 -18.48 -26.64
CA MET A 342 -55.17 -17.79 -27.52
C MET A 342 -54.90 -18.06 -29.01
N LEU A 343 -53.62 -18.17 -29.42
CA LEU A 343 -53.25 -18.56 -30.79
C LEU A 343 -53.64 -20.01 -31.11
N LYS A 344 -53.47 -20.95 -30.17
CA LYS A 344 -53.92 -22.35 -30.32
C LYS A 344 -55.43 -22.43 -30.46
N ASP A 345 -56.19 -21.63 -29.70
CA ASP A 345 -57.65 -21.59 -29.79
C ASP A 345 -58.17 -20.92 -31.07
N LEU A 346 -57.50 -19.88 -31.56
CA LEU A 346 -57.74 -19.32 -32.88
C LEU A 346 -57.52 -20.38 -33.98
N GLN A 347 -56.39 -21.10 -33.95
CA GLN A 347 -56.10 -22.17 -34.91
C GLN A 347 -57.15 -23.29 -34.90
N LYS A 348 -57.63 -23.72 -33.71
CA LYS A 348 -58.73 -24.70 -33.60
C LYS A 348 -59.99 -24.19 -34.29
N ARG A 349 -60.38 -22.93 -34.02
CA ARG A 349 -61.57 -22.30 -34.63
C ARG A 349 -61.44 -22.13 -36.14
N THR A 350 -60.28 -21.74 -36.65
CA THR A 350 -60.02 -21.67 -38.11
C THR A 350 -60.21 -23.05 -38.75
N ALA A 351 -59.60 -24.10 -38.18
CA ALA A 351 -59.74 -25.46 -38.68
C ALA A 351 -61.18 -26.01 -38.58
N GLU A 352 -61.97 -25.54 -37.62
CA GLU A 352 -63.41 -25.86 -37.53
C GLU A 352 -64.23 -25.14 -38.61
N THR A 353 -63.95 -23.85 -38.85
CA THR A 353 -64.55 -23.08 -39.97
C THR A 353 -64.22 -23.71 -41.33
N ASP A 354 -62.97 -24.13 -41.56
CA ASP A 354 -62.56 -24.80 -42.80
C ASP A 354 -63.33 -26.11 -43.03
N ARG A 355 -63.50 -26.93 -41.99
CA ARG A 355 -64.31 -28.17 -42.04
C ARG A 355 -65.77 -27.90 -42.33
N LEU A 356 -66.35 -26.86 -41.72
CA LEU A 356 -67.75 -26.47 -41.97
C LEU A 356 -67.94 -25.95 -43.41
N GLN A 357 -66.95 -25.22 -43.94
CA GLN A 357 -66.95 -24.74 -45.32
C GLN A 357 -66.80 -25.89 -46.33
N GLU A 358 -65.96 -26.89 -46.04
CA GLU A 358 -65.83 -28.11 -46.84
C GLU A 358 -67.15 -28.92 -46.83
N ALA A 359 -67.76 -29.12 -45.67
CA ALA A 359 -69.06 -29.78 -45.54
C ALA A 359 -70.18 -29.07 -46.32
N LEU A 360 -70.22 -27.73 -46.27
CA LEU A 360 -71.17 -26.93 -47.04
C LEU A 360 -70.95 -27.06 -48.56
N ASN A 361 -69.69 -27.13 -49.01
CA ASN A 361 -69.37 -27.33 -50.42
C ASN A 361 -69.76 -28.73 -50.90
N LEU A 362 -69.54 -29.78 -50.10
CA LEU A 362 -70.00 -31.14 -50.39
C LEU A 362 -71.54 -31.19 -50.51
N GLN A 363 -72.26 -30.58 -49.57
CA GLN A 363 -73.73 -30.52 -49.60
C GLN A 363 -74.25 -29.77 -50.83
N ARG A 364 -73.57 -28.71 -51.28
CA ARG A 364 -73.90 -28.00 -52.53
C ARG A 364 -73.72 -28.88 -53.77
N VAL A 365 -72.66 -29.68 -53.82
CA VAL A 365 -72.41 -30.63 -54.92
C VAL A 365 -73.46 -31.73 -54.93
N GLU A 366 -73.79 -32.29 -53.75
CA GLU A 366 -74.85 -33.29 -53.60
C GLU A 366 -76.22 -32.75 -54.06
N HIS A 367 -76.58 -31.52 -53.65
CA HIS A 367 -77.81 -30.86 -54.10
C HIS A 367 -77.81 -30.60 -55.62
N ALA A 368 -76.67 -30.25 -56.22
CA ALA A 368 -76.57 -30.07 -57.67
C ALA A 368 -76.75 -31.39 -58.44
N LEU A 369 -76.23 -32.49 -57.91
CA LEU A 369 -76.41 -33.84 -58.48
C LEU A 369 -77.87 -34.30 -58.35
N LEU A 370 -78.50 -34.16 -57.17
CA LEU A 370 -79.89 -34.52 -56.95
C LEU A 370 -80.86 -33.66 -57.76
N SER A 371 -80.58 -32.36 -57.91
CA SER A 371 -81.35 -31.46 -58.81
C SER A 371 -81.30 -31.95 -60.25
N LYS A 372 -80.11 -32.34 -60.73
CA LYS A 372 -79.96 -32.88 -62.09
C LYS A 372 -80.69 -34.22 -62.25
N GLU A 373 -80.57 -35.13 -61.28
CA GLU A 373 -81.29 -36.42 -61.31
C GLU A 373 -82.81 -36.21 -61.30
N LYS A 374 -83.31 -35.21 -60.56
CA LYS A 374 -84.72 -34.80 -60.60
C LYS A 374 -85.12 -34.26 -61.99
N ASP A 375 -84.30 -33.41 -62.60
CA ASP A 375 -84.56 -32.87 -63.95
C ASP A 375 -84.56 -33.97 -65.02
N ASP A 376 -83.60 -34.90 -64.95
CA ASP A 376 -83.50 -36.07 -65.84
C ASP A 376 -84.74 -36.98 -65.68
N LEU A 377 -85.17 -37.27 -64.44
CA LEU A 377 -86.40 -38.02 -64.16
C LEU A 377 -87.67 -37.29 -64.60
N ALA A 378 -87.74 -35.96 -64.43
CA ALA A 378 -88.86 -35.15 -64.89
C ALA A 378 -88.94 -35.08 -66.43
N GLY A 379 -87.80 -35.16 -67.12
CA GLY A 379 -87.69 -35.36 -68.56
C GLY A 379 -88.28 -36.70 -68.99
N GLN A 380 -87.79 -37.81 -68.40
CA GLN A 380 -88.30 -39.16 -68.67
C GLN A 380 -89.82 -39.28 -68.41
N LEU A 381 -90.31 -38.68 -67.32
CA LEU A 381 -91.73 -38.74 -66.97
C LEU A 381 -92.60 -37.93 -67.94
N ARG A 382 -92.06 -36.86 -68.53
CA ARG A 382 -92.71 -36.08 -69.59
C ARG A 382 -92.72 -36.84 -70.92
N GLU A 383 -91.62 -37.50 -71.28
CA GLU A 383 -91.51 -38.38 -72.46
C GLU A 383 -92.51 -39.54 -72.37
N VAL A 384 -92.56 -40.25 -71.24
CA VAL A 384 -93.57 -41.30 -70.97
C VAL A 384 -95.00 -40.73 -70.99
N GLN A 385 -95.25 -39.52 -70.51
CA GLN A 385 -96.58 -38.89 -70.61
C GLN A 385 -96.96 -38.53 -72.05
N GLU A 386 -95.99 -38.16 -72.89
CA GLU A 386 -96.18 -37.84 -74.31
C GLU A 386 -96.47 -39.13 -75.11
N GLU A 387 -95.71 -40.21 -74.88
CA GLU A 387 -96.03 -41.55 -75.39
C GLU A 387 -97.44 -42.02 -74.95
N LEU A 388 -97.78 -41.84 -73.67
CA LEU A 388 -99.09 -42.21 -73.12
C LEU A 388 -100.25 -41.32 -73.62
N SER A 389 -99.93 -40.17 -74.23
CA SER A 389 -100.89 -39.30 -74.92
C SER A 389 -101.12 -39.73 -76.38
N LEU A 390 -100.09 -40.26 -77.07
CA LEU A 390 -100.23 -40.86 -78.40
C LEU A 390 -101.06 -42.16 -78.35
N VAL A 391 -100.93 -42.96 -77.30
CA VAL A 391 -101.58 -44.29 -77.19
C VAL A 391 -103.06 -44.22 -76.82
N LYS A 392 -103.58 -43.07 -76.35
CA LYS A 392 -104.96 -42.92 -75.86
C LYS A 392 -106.03 -42.52 -76.90
N ALA A 393 -105.74 -42.71 -78.19
CA ALA A 393 -106.64 -42.34 -79.29
C ALA A 393 -107.02 -43.52 -80.23
N SER A 394 -107.13 -44.75 -79.70
CA SER A 394 -107.91 -45.85 -80.31
C SER A 394 -108.14 -46.95 -79.28
N ASP A 395 -109.41 -47.18 -78.88
CA ASP A 395 -109.77 -48.25 -77.95
C ASP A 395 -110.22 -49.51 -78.71
N SER A 396 -109.30 -50.46 -78.85
CA SER A 396 -109.60 -51.89 -78.93
C SER A 396 -108.34 -52.70 -78.60
N GLY A 397 -108.47 -53.66 -77.68
CA GLY A 397 -107.40 -54.62 -77.37
C GLY A 397 -107.13 -55.59 -78.54
N PRO A 398 -106.17 -56.54 -78.40
CA PRO A 398 -106.33 -57.55 -77.34
C PRO A 398 -105.05 -58.10 -76.67
N THR A 399 -105.18 -58.39 -75.37
CA THR A 399 -104.63 -59.57 -74.66
C THR A 399 -103.32 -60.23 -75.15
N VAL A 400 -102.15 -59.70 -74.78
CA VAL A 400 -100.93 -60.48 -74.43
C VAL A 400 -100.15 -59.71 -73.36
N SER A 401 -100.24 -60.09 -72.07
CA SER A 401 -99.31 -59.60 -71.03
C SER A 401 -99.44 -60.29 -69.67
N ALA A 402 -100.63 -60.80 -69.30
CA ALA A 402 -100.87 -61.31 -67.94
C ALA A 402 -99.95 -62.49 -67.54
N GLU A 403 -99.70 -63.44 -68.46
CA GLU A 403 -98.83 -64.60 -68.19
C GLU A 403 -97.33 -64.24 -68.24
N GLU A 404 -96.92 -63.29 -69.07
CA GLU A 404 -95.54 -62.79 -69.09
C GLU A 404 -95.21 -61.94 -67.86
N LEU A 405 -96.16 -61.12 -67.38
CA LEU A 405 -96.05 -60.45 -66.08
C LEU A 405 -96.02 -61.46 -64.93
N GLN A 406 -96.80 -62.54 -64.96
CA GLN A 406 -96.72 -63.59 -63.93
C GLN A 406 -95.37 -64.31 -63.92
N LYS A 407 -94.80 -64.58 -65.11
CA LYS A 407 -93.46 -65.15 -65.24
C LYS A 407 -92.38 -64.17 -64.78
N GLN A 408 -92.47 -62.89 -65.15
CA GLN A 408 -91.55 -61.85 -64.68
C GLN A 408 -91.63 -61.64 -63.17
N VAL A 409 -92.82 -61.71 -62.56
CA VAL A 409 -92.99 -61.67 -61.10
C VAL A 409 -92.29 -62.88 -60.45
N LEU A 410 -92.46 -64.10 -60.98
CA LEU A 410 -91.75 -65.28 -60.46
C LEU A 410 -90.22 -65.19 -60.64
N ASP A 411 -89.72 -64.72 -61.78
CA ASP A 411 -88.28 -64.52 -62.01
C ASP A 411 -87.72 -63.39 -61.12
N LEU A 412 -88.48 -62.31 -60.88
CA LEU A 412 -88.10 -61.24 -59.96
C LEU A 412 -88.15 -61.68 -58.49
N GLU A 413 -89.11 -62.51 -58.09
CA GLU A 413 -89.15 -63.14 -56.76
C GLU A 413 -87.96 -64.07 -56.56
N ALA A 414 -87.59 -64.87 -57.58
CA ALA A 414 -86.40 -65.71 -57.55
C ALA A 414 -85.11 -64.86 -57.42
N GLN A 415 -84.96 -63.80 -58.22
CA GLN A 415 -83.85 -62.86 -58.10
C GLN A 415 -83.83 -62.14 -56.76
N LEU A 416 -84.98 -61.77 -56.19
CA LEU A 416 -85.07 -61.18 -54.84
C LEU A 416 -84.64 -62.17 -53.76
N GLN A 417 -84.97 -63.46 -53.88
CA GLN A 417 -84.47 -64.48 -52.96
C GLN A 417 -82.96 -64.69 -53.08
N GLU A 418 -82.40 -64.65 -54.29
CA GLU A 418 -80.96 -64.78 -54.52
C GLU A 418 -80.17 -63.53 -54.04
N LYS A 419 -80.68 -62.33 -54.32
CA LYS A 419 -80.15 -61.06 -53.79
C LYS A 419 -80.22 -61.03 -52.26
N ASN A 420 -81.30 -61.52 -51.64
CA ASN A 420 -81.39 -61.64 -50.18
C ASN A 420 -80.39 -62.67 -49.60
N LYS A 421 -80.16 -63.81 -50.27
CA LYS A 421 -79.08 -64.74 -49.89
C LYS A 421 -77.70 -64.07 -49.98
N THR A 422 -77.48 -63.26 -51.02
CA THR A 422 -76.23 -62.51 -51.24
C THR A 422 -76.02 -61.45 -50.16
N ILE A 423 -77.06 -60.69 -49.79
CA ILE A 423 -77.01 -59.71 -48.70
C ILE A 423 -76.70 -60.40 -47.37
N ARG A 424 -77.30 -61.55 -47.06
CA ARG A 424 -76.97 -62.33 -45.86
C ARG A 424 -75.51 -62.81 -45.86
N LEU A 425 -75.00 -63.27 -47.01
CA LEU A 425 -73.61 -63.69 -47.15
C LEU A 425 -72.62 -62.51 -46.99
N GLN A 426 -72.97 -61.33 -47.52
CA GLN A 426 -72.21 -60.09 -47.35
C GLN A 426 -72.25 -59.58 -45.90
N GLN A 427 -73.40 -59.62 -45.24
CA GLN A 427 -73.55 -59.30 -43.82
C GLN A 427 -72.75 -60.25 -42.93
N GLN A 428 -72.69 -61.54 -43.28
CA GLN A 428 -71.84 -62.51 -42.58
C GLN A 428 -70.35 -62.22 -42.83
N ARG A 429 -69.93 -61.93 -44.06
CA ARG A 429 -68.56 -61.47 -44.38
C ARG A 429 -68.17 -60.22 -43.59
N MET A 430 -69.06 -59.24 -43.49
CA MET A 430 -68.87 -58.01 -42.72
C MET A 430 -68.75 -58.31 -41.22
N ALA A 431 -69.56 -59.20 -40.68
CA ALA A 431 -69.48 -59.63 -39.28
C ALA A 431 -68.17 -60.37 -38.97
N ASP A 432 -67.69 -61.22 -39.88
CA ASP A 432 -66.43 -61.94 -39.71
C ASP A 432 -65.21 -61.03 -39.92
N MET A 433 -65.22 -60.10 -40.88
CA MET A 433 -64.23 -59.02 -40.97
C MET A 433 -64.18 -58.16 -39.70
N LYS A 434 -65.33 -57.81 -39.13
CA LYS A 434 -65.41 -57.05 -37.87
C LYS A 434 -64.80 -57.82 -36.70
N LYS A 435 -64.94 -59.15 -36.65
CA LYS A 435 -64.25 -60.02 -35.67
C LYS A 435 -62.74 -60.11 -35.92
N THR A 436 -62.28 -60.11 -37.17
CA THR A 436 -60.84 -60.09 -37.49
C THR A 436 -60.20 -58.78 -37.05
N LEU A 437 -60.78 -57.64 -37.44
CA LEU A 437 -60.30 -56.31 -37.04
C LEU A 437 -60.31 -56.11 -35.52
N GLN A 438 -61.34 -56.60 -34.81
CA GLN A 438 -61.35 -56.57 -33.33
C GLN A 438 -60.33 -57.52 -32.68
N ARG A 439 -59.84 -58.56 -33.37
CA ARG A 439 -58.71 -59.36 -32.87
C ARG A 439 -57.38 -58.65 -33.11
N GLU A 440 -57.17 -58.05 -34.28
CA GLU A 440 -55.95 -57.29 -34.58
C GLU A 440 -55.78 -56.08 -33.65
N LEU A 441 -56.85 -55.30 -33.43
CA LEU A 441 -56.86 -54.18 -32.46
C LEU A 441 -56.52 -54.64 -31.03
N LYS A 442 -57.01 -55.81 -30.60
CA LYS A 442 -56.68 -56.38 -29.29
C LYS A 442 -55.26 -56.96 -29.22
N LEU A 443 -54.69 -57.38 -30.35
CA LEU A 443 -53.30 -57.87 -30.42
C LEU A 443 -52.29 -56.71 -30.37
N GLN A 444 -52.64 -55.55 -30.92
CA GLN A 444 -51.81 -54.34 -30.85
C GLN A 444 -51.85 -53.64 -29.48
N GLN A 445 -52.93 -53.81 -28.70
CA GLN A 445 -53.07 -53.18 -27.36
C GLN A 445 -52.51 -54.02 -26.20
N ALA A 446 -51.85 -55.15 -26.47
CA ALA A 446 -51.39 -56.11 -25.45
C ALA A 446 -49.85 -56.21 -25.28
N THR A 447 -49.07 -55.32 -25.91
CA THR A 447 -47.59 -55.40 -25.89
C THR A 447 -46.90 -54.06 -25.61
N GLU A 448 -47.29 -53.42 -24.52
CA GLU A 448 -46.42 -52.57 -23.69
C GLU A 448 -45.90 -53.48 -22.54
N PRO A 449 -44.65 -53.35 -22.03
CA PRO A 449 -44.32 -52.15 -21.26
C PRO A 449 -42.85 -51.66 -21.26
N ASN A 450 -42.73 -50.43 -20.79
CA ASN A 450 -41.51 -49.72 -20.43
C ASN A 450 -40.86 -50.22 -19.10
N ALA A 451 -39.56 -49.92 -18.96
CA ALA A 451 -38.78 -49.74 -17.73
C ALA A 451 -38.35 -50.95 -16.85
N ALA A 452 -37.04 -51.20 -16.91
CA ALA A 452 -36.09 -51.17 -15.78
C ALA A 452 -35.43 -52.47 -15.27
N GLN A 453 -34.14 -52.29 -14.93
CA GLN A 453 -33.22 -53.11 -14.14
C GLN A 453 -32.48 -54.28 -14.83
N ALA A 454 -31.16 -54.25 -14.60
CA ALA A 454 -30.13 -55.22 -14.99
C ALA A 454 -29.96 -56.27 -13.86
N PRO A 455 -28.96 -57.19 -13.86
CA PRO A 455 -27.87 -57.41 -14.84
C PRO A 455 -27.60 -58.90 -15.17
N ASP A 456 -26.42 -59.12 -15.77
CA ASP A 456 -25.51 -60.26 -15.53
C ASP A 456 -25.33 -61.31 -16.66
N ARG A 457 -24.05 -61.38 -17.10
CA ARG A 457 -23.28 -62.55 -17.56
C ARG A 457 -23.59 -63.31 -18.86
N THR A 458 -22.61 -63.12 -19.76
CA THR A 458 -21.62 -64.11 -20.25
C THR A 458 -21.72 -64.66 -21.67
N ALA A 459 -20.55 -64.55 -22.32
CA ALA A 459 -19.99 -65.39 -23.37
C ALA A 459 -20.60 -65.35 -24.78
N ALA A 460 -19.84 -65.54 -25.86
CA ALA A 460 -18.39 -65.37 -26.09
C ALA A 460 -18.09 -65.52 -27.60
N THR A 461 -17.13 -64.74 -28.12
CA THR A 461 -16.35 -64.80 -29.40
C THR A 461 -16.11 -63.33 -29.82
N GLY A 462 -14.91 -62.74 -29.91
CA GLY A 462 -13.64 -63.23 -30.49
C GLY A 462 -13.63 -62.94 -32.00
N ASP A 463 -12.65 -62.30 -32.66
CA ASP A 463 -11.39 -61.63 -32.28
C ASP A 463 -11.01 -60.65 -33.45
N ALA A 464 -9.98 -59.77 -33.50
CA ALA A 464 -8.78 -59.55 -32.68
C ALA A 464 -8.18 -58.11 -32.83
N SER A 465 -7.36 -57.69 -31.86
CA SER A 465 -6.16 -56.81 -31.93
C SER A 465 -6.07 -55.63 -32.94
N SER A 466 -6.02 -54.38 -32.45
CA SER A 466 -4.73 -53.63 -32.37
C SER A 466 -4.85 -52.21 -31.77
N GLY A 467 -4.04 -51.90 -30.74
CA GLY A 467 -3.39 -50.58 -30.63
C GLY A 467 -4.12 -49.39 -29.97
N GLU A 468 -4.88 -49.56 -28.89
CA GLU A 468 -5.24 -48.39 -28.06
C GLU A 468 -4.04 -47.87 -27.26
N VAL A 469 -3.45 -46.78 -27.75
CA VAL A 469 -2.51 -45.97 -26.98
C VAL A 469 -3.26 -45.37 -25.79
N ASN A 470 -2.77 -45.64 -24.57
CA ASN A 470 -3.33 -45.09 -23.34
C ASN A 470 -3.28 -43.55 -23.36
N THR A 471 -4.38 -42.93 -23.79
CA THR A 471 -4.50 -41.49 -24.01
C THR A 471 -4.12 -40.70 -22.75
N ASN A 472 -4.44 -41.23 -21.56
CA ASN A 472 -4.10 -40.64 -20.26
C ASN A 472 -2.60 -40.62 -19.93
N GLU A 473 -1.75 -41.43 -20.57
CA GLU A 473 -0.29 -41.35 -20.41
C GLU A 473 0.36 -40.44 -21.45
N VAL A 474 -0.15 -40.41 -22.69
CA VAL A 474 0.31 -39.45 -23.70
C VAL A 474 -0.11 -38.04 -23.33
N GLN A 475 -1.35 -37.84 -22.88
CA GLN A 475 -1.87 -36.56 -22.36
C GLN A 475 -0.97 -36.04 -21.23
N ARG A 476 -0.69 -36.85 -20.20
CA ARG A 476 0.18 -36.46 -19.07
C ARG A 476 1.63 -36.21 -19.49
N ARG A 477 2.17 -36.93 -20.47
CA ARG A 477 3.50 -36.61 -21.04
C ARG A 477 3.48 -35.28 -21.79
N LEU A 478 2.43 -35.02 -22.58
CA LEU A 478 2.27 -33.77 -23.31
C LEU A 478 2.07 -32.58 -22.36
N GLU A 479 1.23 -32.70 -21.32
CA GLU A 479 1.04 -31.69 -20.27
C GLU A 479 2.34 -31.40 -19.53
N ASN A 480 3.15 -32.41 -19.21
CA ASN A 480 4.45 -32.22 -18.57
C ASN A 480 5.45 -31.49 -19.50
N ASP A 481 5.53 -31.84 -20.79
CA ASP A 481 6.43 -31.19 -21.75
C ASP A 481 5.99 -29.74 -22.07
N ILE A 482 4.67 -29.53 -22.17
CA ILE A 482 4.03 -28.21 -22.23
C ILE A 482 4.41 -27.41 -20.98
N ASN A 483 4.20 -27.97 -19.78
CA ASN A 483 4.52 -27.31 -18.51
C ASN A 483 6.00 -26.92 -18.43
N PHE A 484 6.97 -27.77 -18.79
CA PHE A 484 8.38 -27.37 -18.78
C PHE A 484 8.71 -26.27 -19.80
N LYS A 485 8.11 -26.32 -20.98
CA LYS A 485 8.32 -25.33 -22.05
C LYS A 485 7.74 -23.95 -21.68
N TYR A 486 6.59 -23.91 -21.02
CA TYR A 486 6.01 -22.68 -20.48
C TYR A 486 6.67 -22.24 -19.17
N LEU A 487 7.09 -23.15 -18.29
CA LEU A 487 7.78 -22.84 -17.04
C LEU A 487 9.09 -22.07 -17.29
N LYS A 488 9.86 -22.44 -18.33
CA LYS A 488 11.02 -21.63 -18.75
C LYS A 488 10.63 -20.19 -19.11
N HIS A 489 9.52 -20.00 -19.81
CA HIS A 489 9.00 -18.67 -20.18
C HIS A 489 8.46 -17.91 -18.97
N VAL A 490 7.78 -18.58 -18.04
CA VAL A 490 7.25 -18.01 -16.80
C VAL A 490 8.37 -17.58 -15.87
N VAL A 491 9.41 -18.40 -15.68
CA VAL A 491 10.61 -18.07 -14.90
C VAL A 491 11.39 -16.92 -15.56
N PHE A 492 11.60 -16.97 -16.87
CA PHE A 492 12.27 -15.89 -17.60
C PHE A 492 11.49 -14.57 -17.45
N LYS A 493 10.18 -14.58 -17.73
CA LYS A 493 9.32 -13.40 -17.58
C LYS A 493 9.31 -12.90 -16.14
N PHE A 494 9.17 -13.77 -15.15
CA PHE A 494 9.22 -13.40 -13.72
C PHE A 494 10.55 -12.74 -13.33
N MET A 495 11.68 -13.20 -13.89
CA MET A 495 12.99 -12.58 -13.64
C MET A 495 13.18 -11.22 -14.32
N THR A 496 12.45 -10.94 -15.42
CA THR A 496 12.56 -9.70 -16.20
C THR A 496 11.37 -8.73 -16.06
N SER A 497 10.30 -9.13 -15.36
CA SER A 497 9.05 -8.37 -15.24
C SER A 497 9.16 -7.23 -14.23
N THR A 498 8.22 -6.29 -14.33
CA THR A 498 8.03 -5.24 -13.32
C THR A 498 7.43 -5.82 -12.03
N GLU A 499 7.58 -5.12 -10.90
CA GLU A 499 7.15 -5.57 -9.57
C GLU A 499 5.69 -6.05 -9.51
N TYR A 500 4.77 -5.28 -10.10
CA TYR A 500 3.34 -5.62 -10.15
C TYR A 500 3.05 -6.87 -11.00
N GLU A 501 3.74 -7.05 -12.13
CA GLU A 501 3.64 -8.26 -12.94
C GLU A 501 4.21 -9.48 -12.20
N ALA A 502 5.32 -9.33 -11.49
CA ALA A 502 5.94 -10.39 -10.70
C ALA A 502 5.01 -10.87 -9.56
N GLN A 503 4.29 -9.96 -8.89
CA GLN A 503 3.29 -10.32 -7.89
C GLN A 503 2.10 -11.10 -8.50
N HIS A 504 1.61 -10.71 -9.68
CA HIS A 504 0.57 -11.46 -10.38
C HIS A 504 1.04 -12.82 -10.88
N LEU A 505 2.30 -12.93 -11.33
CA LEU A 505 2.91 -14.20 -11.70
C LEU A 505 3.04 -15.14 -10.50
N ILE A 506 3.47 -14.66 -9.32
CA ILE A 506 3.47 -15.47 -8.08
C ILE A 506 2.06 -16.00 -7.80
N ARG A 507 1.03 -15.16 -7.88
CA ARG A 507 -0.36 -15.57 -7.63
C ARG A 507 -0.85 -16.63 -8.63
N ALA A 508 -0.55 -16.44 -9.93
CA ALA A 508 -0.93 -17.40 -10.98
C ALA A 508 -0.20 -18.74 -10.80
N ILE A 509 1.10 -18.73 -10.50
CA ILE A 509 1.91 -19.93 -10.25
C ILE A 509 1.44 -20.65 -8.99
N SER A 510 1.10 -19.92 -7.92
CA SER A 510 0.61 -20.50 -6.65
C SER A 510 -0.69 -21.26 -6.83
N VAL A 511 -1.60 -20.77 -7.68
CA VAL A 511 -2.85 -21.47 -8.06
C VAL A 511 -2.57 -22.68 -8.96
N LEU A 512 -1.68 -22.55 -9.96
CA LEU A 512 -1.38 -23.63 -10.90
C LEU A 512 -0.60 -24.79 -10.25
N LEU A 513 0.35 -24.48 -9.36
CA LEU A 513 1.22 -25.45 -8.68
C LEU A 513 0.74 -25.81 -7.26
N HIS A 514 -0.43 -25.32 -6.84
CA HIS A 514 -1.04 -25.60 -5.54
C HIS A 514 -0.10 -25.31 -4.35
N PHE A 515 0.55 -24.15 -4.37
CA PHE A 515 1.40 -23.73 -3.24
C PHE A 515 0.57 -23.55 -1.97
N THR A 516 1.16 -23.93 -0.84
CA THR A 516 0.66 -23.56 0.47
C THR A 516 0.79 -22.06 0.70
N ALA A 517 -0.01 -21.51 1.62
CA ALA A 517 0.05 -20.09 1.98
C ALA A 517 1.46 -19.66 2.44
N ASP A 518 2.20 -20.56 3.10
CA ASP A 518 3.56 -20.31 3.56
C ASP A 518 4.57 -20.22 2.38
N GLU A 519 4.44 -21.11 1.38
CA GLU A 519 5.28 -21.09 0.18
C GLU A 519 5.04 -19.83 -0.68
N GLU A 520 3.77 -19.44 -0.87
CA GLU A 520 3.44 -18.16 -1.54
C GLU A 520 3.99 -16.96 -0.74
N HIS A 521 3.86 -16.99 0.59
CA HIS A 521 4.33 -15.90 1.46
C HIS A 521 5.85 -15.74 1.42
N VAL A 522 6.62 -16.84 1.44
CA VAL A 522 8.09 -16.81 1.31
C VAL A 522 8.53 -16.22 -0.04
N LEU A 523 7.83 -16.54 -1.13
CA LEU A 523 8.13 -15.97 -2.46
C LEU A 523 7.82 -14.48 -2.55
N ARG A 524 6.71 -14.03 -1.95
CA ARG A 524 6.37 -12.59 -1.81
C ARG A 524 7.45 -11.84 -1.02
N GLN A 525 7.80 -12.33 0.18
CA GLN A 525 8.88 -11.74 0.98
C GLN A 525 10.22 -11.68 0.23
N HIS A 526 10.55 -12.68 -0.59
CA HIS A 526 11.80 -12.68 -1.35
C HIS A 526 11.79 -11.68 -2.51
N LEU A 527 10.64 -11.47 -3.15
CA LEU A 527 10.45 -10.44 -4.17
C LEU A 527 10.56 -9.03 -3.56
N ASP A 528 9.82 -8.80 -2.47
CA ASP A 528 9.81 -7.52 -1.74
C ASP A 528 11.22 -7.20 -1.18
N TRP A 529 11.95 -8.21 -0.69
CA TRP A 529 13.36 -8.07 -0.30
C TRP A 529 14.25 -7.64 -1.46
N LYS A 530 14.15 -8.32 -2.62
CA LYS A 530 14.98 -8.06 -3.80
C LYS A 530 14.75 -6.65 -4.38
N ASN A 531 13.55 -6.10 -4.22
CA ASN A 531 13.18 -4.76 -4.68
C ASN A 531 13.45 -3.67 -3.63
N SER A 532 13.64 -4.04 -2.36
CA SER A 532 13.94 -3.09 -1.26
C SER A 532 15.43 -2.80 -1.14
N TRP A 533 15.83 -1.55 -1.40
CA TRP A 533 17.22 -1.07 -1.29
C TRP A 533 17.84 -1.25 0.10
N PHE A 534 17.03 -1.44 1.15
CA PHE A 534 17.46 -1.57 2.55
C PHE A 534 16.99 -2.85 3.26
N GLY A 535 16.52 -3.86 2.52
CA GLY A 535 16.04 -5.11 3.10
C GLY A 535 17.15 -6.04 3.60
N MET A 536 17.06 -6.50 4.85
CA MET A 536 17.82 -7.68 5.32
C MET A 536 17.30 -8.94 4.61
N ARG A 537 18.20 -9.83 4.19
CA ARG A 537 17.84 -11.06 3.47
C ARG A 537 16.96 -11.97 4.35
N PRO A 538 15.77 -12.38 3.90
CA PRO A 538 14.91 -13.27 4.68
C PRO A 538 15.60 -14.62 4.91
N HIS A 539 15.55 -15.11 6.16
CA HIS A 539 16.26 -16.31 6.58
C HIS A 539 15.49 -17.57 6.15
N SER A 540 15.81 -18.12 4.98
CA SER A 540 15.21 -19.36 4.49
C SER A 540 15.68 -20.57 5.33
N THR A 541 14.80 -21.11 6.18
CA THR A 541 15.07 -22.27 7.05
C THR A 541 14.94 -23.63 6.35
N LEU A 542 14.79 -23.66 5.02
CA LEU A 542 14.47 -24.87 4.25
C LEU A 542 15.58 -25.93 4.17
N ASN A 543 16.77 -25.66 4.71
CA ASN A 543 17.88 -26.62 4.81
C ASN A 543 18.60 -26.49 6.16
N GLN A 544 18.02 -27.08 7.20
CA GLN A 544 18.78 -27.45 8.39
C GLN A 544 18.53 -28.92 8.72
N SER A 545 19.48 -29.77 8.34
CA SER A 545 19.47 -31.19 8.63
C SER A 545 19.44 -31.43 10.14
N HIS A 546 18.51 -32.29 10.55
CA HIS A 546 18.21 -32.59 11.95
C HIS A 546 19.42 -33.20 12.66
N VAL A 547 19.99 -32.49 13.65
CA VAL A 547 20.97 -33.02 14.60
C VAL A 547 20.31 -33.09 15.99
N PRO A 548 20.05 -34.29 16.54
CA PRO A 548 19.51 -34.44 17.88
C PRO A 548 20.62 -34.68 18.92
N GLN A 549 20.79 -33.77 19.88
CA GLN A 549 21.41 -33.89 21.22
C GLN A 549 21.86 -32.48 21.68
N GLN A 550 21.86 -32.08 22.95
CA GLN A 550 21.67 -32.83 24.19
C GLN A 550 21.12 -31.93 25.32
N ARG A 551 20.46 -32.52 26.32
CA ARG A 551 20.11 -31.81 27.57
C ARG A 551 21.36 -31.45 28.38
N ARG A 552 21.52 -30.17 28.76
CA ARG A 552 22.18 -29.70 30.00
C ARG A 552 21.68 -28.27 30.27
N SER A 553 20.75 -28.10 31.20
CA SER A 553 20.98 -27.92 32.66
C SER A 553 21.14 -26.45 33.06
N GLN A 554 20.07 -25.92 33.66
CA GLN A 554 19.96 -24.79 34.59
C GLN A 554 21.25 -24.00 34.92
N GLN A 555 21.16 -22.67 34.82
CA GLN A 555 21.40 -21.83 36.00
C GLN A 555 20.66 -20.49 35.92
N ARG A 556 19.91 -20.18 36.98
CA ARG A 556 19.32 -18.85 37.21
C ARG A 556 20.41 -17.94 37.78
N HIS A 557 20.48 -16.69 37.31
CA HIS A 557 20.90 -15.58 38.18
C HIS A 557 20.01 -14.36 37.95
N THR A 558 19.10 -14.15 38.90
CA THR A 558 18.45 -12.86 39.14
C THR A 558 19.41 -11.96 39.90
N VAL A 559 19.61 -10.72 39.46
CA VAL A 559 20.20 -9.67 40.29
C VAL A 559 19.22 -8.52 40.38
N ALA A 560 18.70 -8.29 41.59
CA ALA A 560 17.95 -7.10 41.94
C ALA A 560 18.92 -5.95 42.26
N GLY A 561 18.57 -4.73 41.87
CA GLY A 561 19.35 -3.52 42.15
C GLY A 561 18.44 -2.38 42.59
N SER A 562 18.03 -2.36 43.86
CA SER A 562 17.21 -1.30 44.44
C SER A 562 18.06 -0.14 44.98
N LYS A 563 17.70 1.11 44.64
CA LYS A 563 17.81 2.37 45.42
C LYS A 563 17.37 3.53 44.49
N SER A 564 16.28 4.27 44.67
CA SER A 564 15.65 4.96 45.83
C SER A 564 16.14 6.41 46.02
N HIS A 565 15.17 7.33 46.23
CA HIS A 565 15.30 8.76 46.59
C HIS A 565 15.63 9.74 45.44
N SER A 566 15.13 10.99 45.41
CA SER A 566 14.02 11.65 46.14
C SER A 566 13.74 13.03 45.52
N LYS A 567 12.49 13.53 45.63
CA LYS A 567 11.99 14.94 45.61
C LYS A 567 12.91 16.04 45.03
N HIS A 568 12.43 16.93 44.15
CA HIS A 568 11.44 17.97 44.50
C HIS A 568 10.91 18.69 43.25
N GLY A 569 9.69 19.24 43.35
CA GLY A 569 9.23 20.34 42.52
C GLY A 569 8.53 21.40 43.40
N PRO A 570 8.65 22.69 43.09
CA PRO A 570 7.73 23.74 43.55
C PRO A 570 6.67 24.04 42.47
N GLY A 571 5.59 24.71 42.87
CA GLY A 571 4.60 25.30 41.95
C GLY A 571 4.85 26.79 41.71
#